data_AF-A0A7C3QWE3-F1
#
_entry.id   AF-A0A7C3QWE3-F1
#
_cell.length_a   1.000
_cell.length_b   1.000
_cell.length_c   1.000
_cell.angle_alpha   90.00
_cell.angle_beta   90.00
_cell.angle_gamma   90.00
#
_symmetry.space_group_name_H-M   'P 1'
#
loop_
_entity.id
_entity.type
_entity.pdbx_description
1 polymer ?
#
loop_
_entity_poly.entity_id
_entity_poly.type
_entity_poly.pdbx_seq_one_letter_code
_entity_poly.pdbx_strand_id
1 'polypeptide(L)'
;MYYLSIGVLVPSLIGLAFVLPLLGIIIKNIKFFHAYASAVSLYALVVAAYNFSIVVKEGVKAYPFSGWWPPIGISYELDEVNSLIALLTASVMFLITLYSAWYIRDLKDAPYYYTLLLGLEVGMLGCIYTGDAFNLFVMLEVMSISAYALVGFYRNKPEAVEAAIKYGLFGAVATTLYFIGLVFIYASFGTLNMADLTNKVTLFWSYNLVSGYYYGQVYAATAIALALSLWAFTFKSAVFPNHFWLPDAHPEAPTPVSAALSGLVVNVGVYAVFRFLYTIFNPFSAVRDLRDL
;
A
#
# COMPACT_ATOMS: atom_id res chain seq x y z
N MET A 1 13.63 17.19 -14.34
CA MET A 1 14.53 17.05 -13.17
C MET A 1 14.06 15.84 -12.40
N TYR A 2 14.91 14.85 -12.11
CA TYR A 2 14.47 13.66 -11.37
C TYR A 2 14.27 14.03 -9.90
N TYR A 3 13.04 13.88 -9.39
CA TYR A 3 12.74 14.16 -7.98
C TYR A 3 13.16 12.97 -7.14
N LEU A 4 14.45 12.94 -6.81
CA LEU A 4 15.09 11.87 -6.04
C LEU A 4 14.35 11.59 -4.72
N SER A 5 13.79 12.61 -4.08
CA SER A 5 13.01 12.49 -2.85
C SER A 5 11.79 11.57 -2.97
N ILE A 6 11.17 11.48 -4.16
CA ILE A 6 10.03 10.58 -4.42
C ILE A 6 10.52 9.14 -4.43
N GLY A 7 11.57 8.85 -5.19
CA GLY A 7 12.12 7.51 -5.36
C GLY A 7 12.83 6.95 -4.13
N VAL A 8 13.43 7.81 -3.30
CA VAL A 8 14.25 7.39 -2.16
C VAL A 8 13.43 7.13 -0.90
N LEU A 9 12.27 7.80 -0.72
CA LEU A 9 11.49 7.72 0.52
C LEU A 9 11.19 6.28 0.93
N VAL A 10 10.44 5.54 0.12
CA VAL A 10 9.98 4.18 0.50
C VAL A 10 11.16 3.19 0.63
N PRO A 11 12.13 3.11 -0.32
CA PRO A 11 13.28 2.21 -0.16
C PRO A 11 14.16 2.53 1.07
N SER A 12 14.36 3.81 1.38
CA SER A 12 15.12 4.19 2.58
C SER A 12 14.38 3.81 3.86
N LEU A 13 13.05 3.97 3.92
CA LEU A 13 12.24 3.54 5.05
C LEU A 13 12.25 2.02 5.24
N ILE A 14 12.24 1.23 4.16
CA ILE A 14 12.43 -0.23 4.21
C ILE A 14 13.75 -0.54 4.92
N GLY A 15 14.86 0.02 4.41
CA GLY A 15 16.18 -0.20 5.01
C GLY A 15 16.22 0.19 6.50
N LEU A 16 15.66 1.35 6.84
CA LEU A 16 15.63 1.84 8.21
C LEU A 16 14.75 0.98 9.15
N ALA A 17 13.64 0.42 8.66
CA ALA A 17 12.79 -0.48 9.42
C ALA A 17 13.48 -1.83 9.68
N PHE A 18 14.04 -2.47 8.65
CA PHE A 18 14.64 -3.80 8.75
C PHE A 18 15.98 -3.84 9.50
N VAL A 19 16.63 -2.70 9.72
CA VAL A 19 17.84 -2.61 10.56
C VAL A 19 17.51 -2.72 12.06
N LEU A 20 16.28 -2.41 12.49
CA LEU A 20 15.91 -2.41 13.91
C LEU A 20 16.09 -3.75 14.63
N PRO A 21 15.69 -4.91 14.08
CA PRO A 21 15.92 -6.20 14.73
C PRO A 21 17.42 -6.51 14.89
N LEU A 22 18.24 -6.11 13.90
CA LEU A 22 19.70 -6.28 13.95
C LEU A 22 20.32 -5.42 15.05
N LEU A 23 19.89 -4.16 15.17
CA LEU A 23 20.28 -3.29 16.28
C LEU A 23 19.79 -3.83 17.62
N GLY A 24 18.64 -4.49 17.67
CA GLY A 24 18.11 -5.20 18.84
C GLY A 24 18.99 -6.33 19.36
N ILE A 25 19.87 -6.90 18.54
CA ILE A 25 20.85 -7.90 18.98
C ILE A 25 21.89 -7.25 19.90
N ILE A 26 22.38 -6.07 19.52
CA ILE A 26 23.50 -5.35 20.16
C ILE A 26 23.00 -4.38 21.24
N ILE A 27 21.98 -3.59 20.93
CA ILE A 27 21.44 -2.52 21.77
C ILE A 27 20.22 -3.05 22.54
N LYS A 28 20.26 -2.96 23.87
CA LYS A 28 19.14 -3.37 24.76
C LYS A 28 18.38 -2.20 25.38
N ASN A 29 18.76 -0.97 25.03
CA ASN A 29 18.13 0.22 25.58
C ASN A 29 16.85 0.57 24.79
N ILE A 30 15.69 0.45 25.43
CA ILE A 30 14.40 0.76 24.81
C ILE A 30 14.29 2.21 24.32
N LYS A 31 14.93 3.17 25.03
CA LYS A 31 14.94 4.59 24.66
C LYS A 31 15.59 4.85 23.31
N PHE A 32 16.57 4.03 22.93
CA PHE A 32 17.18 4.09 21.60
C PHE A 32 16.15 3.78 20.52
N PHE A 33 15.35 2.72 20.68
CA PHE A 33 14.32 2.32 19.71
C PHE A 33 13.21 3.36 19.59
N HIS A 34 12.79 3.97 20.70
CA HIS A 34 11.84 5.08 20.69
C HIS A 34 12.36 6.28 19.89
N ALA A 35 13.59 6.71 20.18
CA ALA A 35 14.21 7.85 19.48
C ALA A 35 14.44 7.54 18.00
N TYR A 36 14.90 6.34 17.69
CA TYR A 36 15.13 5.89 16.31
C TYR A 36 13.83 5.88 15.51
N ALA A 37 12.79 5.20 15.99
CA ALA A 37 11.52 5.12 15.26
C ALA A 37 10.88 6.51 15.08
N SER A 38 10.96 7.36 16.10
CA SER A 38 10.47 8.75 16.02
C SER A 38 11.26 9.57 15.00
N ALA A 39 12.58 9.39 14.91
CA ALA A 39 13.41 10.06 13.90
C ALA A 39 13.12 9.55 12.48
N VAL A 40 12.90 8.25 12.30
CA VAL A 40 12.56 7.66 10.99
C VAL A 40 11.18 8.12 10.50
N SER A 41 10.16 8.10 11.36
CA SER A 41 8.83 8.61 11.02
C SER A 41 8.82 10.13 10.80
N LEU A 42 9.63 10.89 11.56
CA LEU A 42 9.83 12.33 11.29
C LEU A 42 10.47 12.56 9.93
N TYR A 43 11.47 11.75 9.56
CA TYR A 43 12.07 11.78 8.23
C TYR A 43 11.01 11.51 7.14
N ALA A 44 10.15 10.52 7.34
CA ALA A 44 9.05 10.23 6.41
C ALA A 44 8.12 11.44 6.24
N LEU A 45 7.72 12.07 7.34
CA LEU A 45 6.89 13.27 7.35
C LEU A 45 7.54 14.44 6.61
N VAL A 46 8.81 14.74 6.89
CA VAL A 46 9.54 15.84 6.26
C VAL A 46 9.66 15.63 4.75
N VAL A 47 9.99 14.41 4.32
CA VAL A 47 10.11 14.09 2.88
C VAL A 47 8.73 14.10 2.20
N ALA A 48 7.68 13.60 2.85
CA ALA A 48 6.32 13.66 2.31
C ALA A 48 5.83 15.11 2.16
N ALA A 49 6.11 15.99 3.15
CA ALA A 49 5.80 17.41 3.08
C ALA A 49 6.57 18.12 1.95
N TYR A 50 7.85 17.78 1.78
CA TYR A 50 8.66 18.29 0.67
C TYR A 50 8.10 17.85 -0.69
N ASN A 51 7.78 16.55 -0.84
CA ASN A 51 7.19 16.02 -2.08
C ASN A 51 5.85 16.69 -2.40
N PHE A 52 4.97 16.87 -1.42
CA PHE A 52 3.71 17.62 -1.59
C PHE A 52 3.98 19.05 -2.06
N SER A 53 4.94 19.75 -1.45
CA SER A 53 5.25 21.13 -1.81
C SER A 53 5.79 21.28 -3.25
N ILE A 54 6.51 20.28 -3.75
CA ILE A 54 6.98 20.23 -5.14
C ILE A 54 5.79 20.03 -6.08
N VAL A 55 4.93 19.05 -5.77
CA VAL A 55 3.82 18.67 -6.65
C VAL A 55 2.82 19.83 -6.78
N VAL A 56 2.53 20.54 -5.70
CA VAL A 56 1.66 21.73 -5.72
C VAL A 56 2.25 22.87 -6.57
N LYS A 57 3.58 23.05 -6.56
CA LYS A 57 4.23 24.17 -7.28
C LYS A 57 4.46 23.86 -8.75
N GLU A 58 4.76 22.61 -9.07
CA GLU A 58 5.33 22.25 -10.36
C GLU A 58 4.57 21.10 -11.06
N GLY A 59 3.41 20.71 -10.53
CA GLY A 59 2.53 19.67 -11.08
C GLY A 59 3.00 18.24 -10.84
N VAL A 60 2.36 17.31 -11.56
CA VAL A 60 2.57 15.85 -11.44
C VAL A 60 4.03 15.46 -11.65
N LYS A 61 4.59 14.69 -10.72
CA LYS A 61 5.98 14.22 -10.76
C LYS A 61 6.05 12.70 -10.85
N ALA A 62 6.96 12.21 -11.68
CA ALA A 62 7.27 10.79 -11.80
C ALA A 62 8.76 10.54 -11.52
N TYR A 63 9.04 9.42 -10.87
CA TYR A 63 10.38 8.89 -10.66
C TYR A 63 10.46 7.46 -11.22
N PRO A 64 11.08 7.27 -12.40
CA PRO A 64 11.38 5.94 -12.92
C PRO A 64 12.59 5.34 -12.18
N PHE A 65 12.43 4.15 -11.61
CA PHE A 65 13.54 3.47 -10.95
C PHE A 65 14.59 3.02 -11.97
N SER A 66 15.87 3.25 -11.64
CA SER A 66 17.03 2.86 -12.45
C SER A 66 17.02 3.39 -13.90
N GLY A 67 16.25 4.45 -14.19
CA GLY A 67 16.16 5.07 -15.51
C GLY A 67 15.32 4.30 -16.54
N TRP A 68 14.67 3.20 -16.14
CA TRP A 68 13.75 2.47 -17.00
C TRP A 68 12.39 3.18 -17.05
N TRP A 69 12.07 3.77 -18.20
CA TRP A 69 10.81 4.45 -18.40
C TRP A 69 9.68 3.46 -18.75
N PRO A 70 8.43 3.77 -18.37
CA PRO A 70 7.27 2.99 -18.79
C PRO A 70 7.30 2.67 -20.29
N PRO A 71 6.94 1.43 -20.70
CA PRO A 71 6.28 0.40 -19.91
C PRO A 71 7.22 -0.54 -19.13
N ILE A 72 8.54 -0.33 -19.20
CA ILE A 72 9.52 -1.21 -18.56
C ILE A 72 10.01 -0.56 -17.26
N GLY A 73 9.88 -1.27 -16.14
CA GLY A 73 10.36 -0.81 -14.84
C GLY A 73 9.29 -0.20 -13.94
N ILE A 74 9.60 -0.14 -12.64
CA ILE A 74 8.72 0.44 -11.62
C ILE A 74 8.86 1.96 -11.65
N SER A 75 7.74 2.68 -11.55
CA SER A 75 7.72 4.13 -11.36
C SER A 75 6.94 4.49 -10.09
N TYR A 76 7.40 5.55 -9.42
CA TYR A 76 6.57 6.27 -8.45
C TYR A 76 6.04 7.54 -9.09
N GLU A 77 4.76 7.83 -8.86
CA GLU A 77 4.04 8.91 -9.52
C GLU A 77 3.19 9.65 -8.48
N LEU A 78 3.44 10.94 -8.36
CA LEU A 78 2.78 11.82 -7.40
C LEU A 78 2.03 12.95 -8.11
N ASP A 79 0.74 13.05 -7.80
CA ASP A 79 -0.16 14.15 -8.11
C ASP A 79 -0.60 14.86 -6.81
N GLU A 80 -1.40 15.91 -6.92
CA GLU A 80 -1.81 16.71 -5.76
C GLU A 80 -2.62 15.90 -4.74
N VAL A 81 -3.41 14.93 -5.20
CA VAL A 81 -4.29 14.13 -4.34
C VAL A 81 -3.50 13.08 -3.58
N ASN A 82 -2.69 12.27 -4.28
CA ASN A 82 -1.94 11.21 -3.64
C ASN A 82 -0.79 11.74 -2.77
N SER A 83 -0.20 12.88 -3.13
CA SER A 83 0.82 13.53 -2.29
C SER A 83 0.21 14.11 -1.01
N LEU A 84 -1.02 14.63 -1.07
CA LEU A 84 -1.77 15.04 0.13
C LEU A 84 -2.11 13.85 1.02
N ILE A 85 -2.61 12.75 0.45
CA ILE A 85 -2.91 11.53 1.21
C ILE A 85 -1.65 11.00 1.90
N ALA A 86 -0.53 10.96 1.20
CA ALA A 86 0.74 10.52 1.79
C ALA A 86 1.25 11.44 2.90
N LEU A 87 1.10 12.77 2.74
CA LEU A 87 1.43 13.73 3.80
C LEU A 87 0.58 13.47 5.04
N LEU A 88 -0.73 13.25 4.88
CA LEU A 88 -1.63 12.92 5.98
C LEU A 88 -1.23 11.58 6.64
N THR A 89 -0.92 10.56 5.83
CA THR A 89 -0.44 9.26 6.33
C THR A 89 0.83 9.40 7.16
N ALA A 90 1.86 10.08 6.65
CA ALA A 90 3.10 10.29 7.38
C ALA A 90 2.92 11.15 8.65
N SER A 91 2.02 12.14 8.59
CA SER A 91 1.70 12.99 9.76
C SER A 91 1.08 12.19 10.89
N VAL A 92 0.09 11.36 10.58
CA VAL A 92 -0.59 10.52 11.57
C VAL A 92 0.34 9.42 12.07
N MET A 93 1.14 8.80 11.19
CA MET A 93 2.14 7.79 11.59
C MET A 93 3.21 8.36 12.53
N PHE A 94 3.65 9.59 12.31
CA PHE A 94 4.55 10.27 13.24
C PHE A 94 3.91 10.43 14.64
N LEU A 95 2.66 10.89 14.72
CA LEU A 95 1.94 11.02 15.99
C LEU A 95 1.73 9.66 16.68
N ILE A 96 1.38 8.62 15.91
CA ILE A 96 1.25 7.24 16.42
C ILE A 96 2.58 6.74 16.96
N THR A 97 3.68 7.02 16.27
CA THR A 97 5.03 6.60 16.70
C THR A 97 5.45 7.29 17.99
N LEU A 98 5.18 8.59 18.13
CA LEU A 98 5.41 9.34 19.38
C LEU A 98 4.57 8.77 20.53
N TYR A 99 3.28 8.53 20.31
CA TYR A 99 2.40 7.95 21.32
C TYR A 99 2.83 6.52 21.71
N SER A 100 3.32 5.75 20.74
CA SER A 100 3.83 4.40 20.97
C SER A 100 5.02 4.39 21.93
N ALA A 101 5.88 5.41 21.91
CA ALA A 101 7.01 5.50 22.83
C ALA A 101 6.58 5.54 24.31
N TRP A 102 5.45 6.18 24.61
CA TRP A 102 4.85 6.13 25.93
C TRP A 102 4.14 4.79 26.19
N TYR A 103 3.37 4.30 25.22
CA TYR A 103 2.51 3.12 25.38
C TYR A 103 3.30 1.81 25.59
N ILE A 104 4.37 1.60 24.83
CA ILE A 104 5.15 0.34 24.87
C ILE A 104 6.38 0.41 25.78
N ARG A 105 6.52 1.44 26.61
CA ARG A 105 7.72 1.70 27.44
C ARG A 105 8.09 0.56 28.40
N ASP A 106 7.10 -0.24 28.79
CA ASP A 106 7.25 -1.35 29.74
C ASP A 106 7.36 -2.73 29.04
N LEU A 107 7.36 -2.75 27.70
CA LEU A 107 7.40 -3.97 26.88
C LEU A 107 8.82 -4.27 26.39
N LYS A 108 9.18 -5.55 26.37
CA LYS A 108 10.54 -6.02 25.98
C LYS A 108 10.73 -6.14 24.46
N ASP A 109 9.65 -6.19 23.69
CA ASP A 109 9.68 -6.48 22.24
C ASP A 109 9.70 -5.22 21.36
N ALA A 110 10.23 -4.10 21.88
CA ALA A 110 10.27 -2.81 21.18
C ALA A 110 10.93 -2.87 19.79
N PRO A 111 12.05 -3.60 19.55
CA PRO A 111 12.66 -3.66 18.21
C PRO A 111 11.71 -4.25 17.17
N TYR A 112 11.02 -5.35 17.50
CA TYR A 112 10.07 -6.00 16.60
C TYR A 112 8.81 -5.15 16.39
N TYR A 113 8.29 -4.56 17.47
CA TYR A 113 7.17 -3.64 17.40
C TYR A 113 7.43 -2.49 16.43
N TYR A 114 8.56 -1.78 16.58
CA TYR A 114 8.88 -0.66 15.70
C TYR A 114 9.26 -1.07 14.28
N THR A 115 9.85 -2.25 14.10
CA THR A 115 10.09 -2.80 12.75
C THR A 115 8.77 -2.96 12.01
N LEU A 116 7.76 -3.54 12.67
CA LEU A 116 6.45 -3.74 12.07
C LEU A 116 5.66 -2.43 11.93
N LEU A 117 5.76 -1.50 12.89
CA LEU A 117 5.09 -0.20 12.81
C LEU A 117 5.65 0.64 11.65
N LEU A 118 6.97 0.67 11.46
CA LEU A 118 7.60 1.33 10.32
C LEU A 118 7.34 0.56 9.02
N GLY A 119 7.29 -0.78 9.06
CA GLY A 119 6.88 -1.60 7.92
C GLY A 119 5.45 -1.31 7.46
N LEU A 120 4.55 -1.01 8.40
CA LEU A 120 3.19 -0.55 8.12
C LEU A 120 3.21 0.80 7.40
N GLU A 121 3.98 1.77 7.90
CA GLU A 121 4.17 3.09 7.27
C GLU A 121 4.73 2.97 5.85
N VAL A 122 5.79 2.17 5.68
CA VAL A 122 6.39 1.83 4.38
C VAL A 122 5.35 1.32 3.40
N GLY A 123 4.58 0.31 3.81
CA GLY A 123 3.58 -0.31 2.93
C GLY A 123 2.50 0.67 2.52
N MET A 124 2.02 1.52 3.43
CA MET A 124 1.03 2.55 3.13
C MET A 124 1.58 3.61 2.15
N LEU A 125 2.75 4.18 2.43
CA LEU A 125 3.37 5.18 1.55
C LEU A 125 3.72 4.59 0.18
N GLY A 126 4.20 3.34 0.14
CA GLY A 126 4.46 2.61 -1.09
C GLY A 126 3.20 2.39 -1.94
N CYS A 127 2.07 2.04 -1.31
CA CYS A 127 0.79 1.92 -2.02
C CYS A 127 0.32 3.26 -2.61
N ILE A 128 0.57 4.37 -1.91
CA ILE A 128 0.16 5.70 -2.36
C ILE A 128 1.06 6.22 -3.49
N TYR A 129 2.38 5.98 -3.39
CA TYR A 129 3.38 6.51 -4.33
C TYR A 129 3.46 5.71 -5.64
N THR A 130 3.13 4.42 -5.62
CA THR A 130 3.35 3.53 -6.77
C THR A 130 2.55 3.93 -8.01
N GLY A 131 3.21 4.05 -9.16
CA GLY A 131 2.62 4.15 -10.49
C GLY A 131 2.55 2.80 -11.22
N ASP A 132 2.81 1.70 -10.51
CA ASP A 132 2.80 0.34 -11.06
C ASP A 132 1.86 -0.57 -10.24
N ALA A 133 0.98 -1.28 -10.94
CA ALA A 133 -0.07 -2.10 -10.36
C ALA A 133 0.49 -3.36 -9.67
N PHE A 134 1.59 -3.92 -10.18
CA PHE A 134 2.27 -5.02 -9.51
C PHE A 134 2.97 -4.55 -8.24
N ASN A 135 3.66 -3.41 -8.29
CA ASN A 135 4.27 -2.86 -7.11
C ASN A 135 3.22 -2.41 -6.08
N LEU A 136 2.00 -2.04 -6.48
CA LEU A 136 0.88 -1.89 -5.54
C LEU A 136 0.59 -3.20 -4.80
N PHE A 137 0.60 -4.35 -5.48
CA PHE A 137 0.44 -5.67 -4.83
C PHE A 137 1.56 -5.91 -3.80
N VAL A 138 2.81 -5.64 -4.17
CA VAL A 138 3.96 -5.81 -3.27
C VAL A 138 3.84 -4.93 -2.03
N MET A 139 3.47 -3.66 -2.20
CA MET A 139 3.31 -2.72 -1.08
C MET A 139 2.08 -3.03 -0.22
N LEU A 140 1.00 -3.55 -0.82
CA LEU A 140 -0.16 -4.07 -0.10
C LEU A 140 0.24 -5.24 0.79
N GLU A 141 1.10 -6.14 0.33
CA GLU A 141 1.63 -7.26 1.12
C GLU A 141 2.53 -6.77 2.28
N VAL A 142 3.44 -5.84 2.02
CA VAL A 142 4.29 -5.24 3.07
C VAL A 142 3.44 -4.60 4.17
N MET A 143 2.42 -3.82 3.80
CA MET A 143 1.46 -3.24 4.74
C MET A 143 0.69 -4.35 5.48
N SER A 144 0.20 -5.34 4.76
CA SER A 144 -0.66 -6.42 5.27
C SER A 144 0.04 -7.29 6.30
N ILE A 145 1.21 -7.83 5.96
CA ILE A 145 1.99 -8.69 6.86
C ILE A 145 2.37 -7.92 8.12
N SER A 146 2.75 -6.65 7.98
CA SER A 146 3.03 -5.77 9.12
C SER A 146 1.80 -5.60 10.02
N ALA A 147 0.64 -5.34 9.43
CA ALA A 147 -0.62 -5.21 10.16
C ALA A 147 -1.02 -6.51 10.89
N TYR A 148 -0.95 -7.65 10.23
CA TYR A 148 -1.33 -8.95 10.81
C TYR A 148 -0.44 -9.30 12.00
N ALA A 149 0.87 -9.08 11.87
CA ALA A 149 1.83 -9.31 12.94
C ALA A 149 1.64 -8.34 14.12
N LEU A 150 1.23 -7.09 13.87
CA LEU A 150 0.92 -6.12 14.93
C LEU A 150 -0.40 -6.42 15.65
N VAL A 151 -1.41 -6.98 14.96
CA VAL A 151 -2.63 -7.49 15.61
C VAL A 151 -2.28 -8.67 16.52
N GLY A 152 -1.42 -9.58 16.05
CA GLY A 152 -0.92 -10.72 16.81
C GLY A 152 0.21 -10.40 17.79
N PHE A 153 0.39 -9.12 18.16
CA PHE A 153 1.52 -8.69 18.99
C PHE A 153 1.51 -9.35 20.38
N TYR A 154 0.34 -9.47 21.01
CA TYR A 154 0.19 -10.12 22.32
C TYR A 154 0.10 -11.65 22.19
N ARG A 155 1.24 -12.31 21.97
CA ARG A 155 1.34 -13.77 21.73
C ARG A 155 0.77 -14.65 22.85
N ASN A 156 0.70 -14.14 24.08
CA ASN A 156 0.16 -14.86 25.24
C ASN A 156 -1.38 -14.78 25.33
N LYS A 157 -2.03 -13.99 24.47
CA LYS A 157 -3.48 -13.82 24.43
C LYS A 157 -4.04 -14.62 23.24
N PRO A 158 -4.73 -15.75 23.47
CA PRO A 158 -5.26 -16.60 22.40
C PRO A 158 -6.15 -15.85 21.41
N GLU A 159 -6.95 -14.90 21.91
CA GLU A 159 -7.85 -14.08 21.11
C GLU A 159 -7.09 -13.20 20.11
N ALA A 160 -5.94 -12.64 20.50
CA ALA A 160 -5.10 -11.84 19.61
C ALA A 160 -4.46 -12.69 18.51
N VAL A 161 -4.06 -13.92 18.84
CA VAL A 161 -3.52 -14.88 17.86
C VAL A 161 -4.60 -15.29 16.88
N GLU A 162 -5.81 -15.60 17.37
CA GLU A 162 -6.96 -15.94 16.53
C GLU A 162 -7.33 -14.80 15.58
N ALA A 163 -7.44 -13.56 16.09
CA ALA A 163 -7.75 -12.38 15.30
C ALA A 163 -6.70 -12.13 14.20
N ALA A 164 -5.41 -12.27 14.53
CA ALA A 164 -4.33 -12.13 13.57
C ALA A 164 -4.35 -13.20 12.47
N ILE A 165 -4.64 -14.47 12.83
CA ILE A 165 -4.75 -15.57 11.87
C ILE A 165 -5.95 -15.37 10.94
N LYS A 166 -7.12 -15.04 11.49
CA LYS A 166 -8.31 -14.71 10.69
C LYS A 166 -8.01 -13.57 9.72
N TYR A 167 -7.48 -12.46 10.24
CA TYR A 167 -7.16 -11.30 9.42
C TYR A 167 -6.14 -11.65 8.32
N GLY A 168 -5.10 -12.40 8.67
CA GLY A 168 -4.06 -12.82 7.73
C GLY A 168 -4.54 -13.77 6.65
N LEU A 169 -5.32 -14.80 7.00
CA LEU A 169 -5.82 -15.80 6.05
C LEU A 169 -6.76 -15.15 5.02
N PHE A 170 -7.78 -14.43 5.48
CA PHE A 170 -8.71 -13.77 4.56
C PHE A 170 -8.03 -12.65 3.77
N GLY A 171 -7.08 -11.95 4.39
CA GLY A 171 -6.25 -10.97 3.72
C GLY A 171 -5.39 -11.55 2.61
N ALA A 172 -4.75 -12.71 2.83
CA ALA A 172 -3.97 -13.40 1.82
C ALA A 172 -4.84 -13.90 0.65
N VAL A 173 -6.08 -14.34 0.92
CA VAL A 173 -7.03 -14.67 -0.15
C VAL A 173 -7.36 -13.43 -0.98
N ALA A 174 -7.66 -12.30 -0.34
CA ALA A 174 -7.94 -11.03 -1.02
C ALA A 174 -6.79 -10.58 -1.92
N THR A 175 -5.56 -10.53 -1.41
CA THR A 175 -4.41 -10.11 -2.20
C THR A 175 -4.03 -11.12 -3.29
N THR A 176 -4.28 -12.42 -3.07
CA THR A 176 -4.14 -13.44 -4.12
C THR A 176 -5.13 -13.22 -5.26
N LEU A 177 -6.39 -12.88 -4.96
CA LEU A 177 -7.36 -12.54 -6.01
C LEU A 177 -6.94 -11.29 -6.78
N TYR A 178 -6.41 -10.27 -6.08
CA TYR A 178 -5.84 -9.11 -6.76
C TYR A 178 -4.69 -9.50 -7.69
N PHE A 179 -3.75 -10.34 -7.24
CA PHE A 179 -2.66 -10.85 -8.06
C PHE A 179 -3.15 -11.60 -9.31
N ILE A 180 -4.20 -12.43 -9.18
CA ILE A 180 -4.84 -13.09 -10.33
C ILE A 180 -5.39 -12.03 -11.31
N GLY A 181 -6.03 -10.97 -10.81
CA GLY A 181 -6.47 -9.84 -11.63
C GLY A 181 -5.32 -9.20 -12.42
N LEU A 182 -4.15 -9.03 -11.80
CA LEU A 182 -2.95 -8.51 -12.48
C LEU A 182 -2.46 -9.44 -13.59
N VAL A 183 -2.57 -10.76 -13.43
CA VAL A 183 -2.23 -11.72 -14.49
C VAL A 183 -3.11 -11.50 -15.73
N PHE A 184 -4.42 -11.28 -15.54
CA PHE A 184 -5.33 -10.96 -16.65
C PHE A 184 -5.00 -9.63 -17.33
N ILE A 185 -4.66 -8.59 -16.56
CA ILE A 185 -4.21 -7.30 -17.07
C ILE A 185 -2.96 -7.48 -17.92
N TYR A 186 -1.92 -8.11 -17.36
CA TYR A 186 -0.65 -8.27 -18.06
C TYR A 186 -0.78 -9.12 -19.32
N ALA A 187 -1.55 -10.22 -19.26
CA ALA A 187 -1.78 -11.08 -20.43
C ALA A 187 -2.47 -10.35 -21.60
N SER A 188 -3.29 -9.33 -21.30
CA SER A 188 -4.10 -8.63 -22.31
C SER A 188 -3.49 -7.30 -22.79
N PHE A 189 -2.81 -6.59 -21.89
CA PHE A 189 -2.25 -5.25 -22.17
C PHE A 189 -0.71 -5.24 -22.27
N GLY A 190 -0.05 -6.31 -21.82
CA GLY A 190 1.42 -6.44 -21.83
C GLY A 190 2.15 -5.42 -20.96
N THR A 191 1.46 -4.81 -20.00
CA THR A 191 2.01 -3.79 -19.11
C THR A 191 1.34 -3.84 -17.75
N LEU A 192 2.06 -3.42 -16.71
CA LEU A 192 1.54 -3.21 -15.35
C LEU A 192 1.80 -1.79 -14.84
N ASN A 193 2.47 -0.97 -15.65
CA ASN A 193 2.57 0.46 -15.39
C ASN A 193 1.20 1.11 -15.59
N MET A 194 0.73 1.86 -14.59
CA MET A 194 -0.62 2.40 -14.57
C MET A 194 -0.85 3.44 -15.67
N ALA A 195 0.15 4.28 -15.98
CA ALA A 195 0.03 5.29 -17.04
C ALA A 195 -0.08 4.66 -18.44
N ASP A 196 0.78 3.68 -18.74
CA ASP A 196 0.70 2.92 -20.00
C ASP A 196 -0.60 2.10 -20.08
N LEU A 197 -1.03 1.52 -18.97
CA LEU A 197 -2.30 0.80 -18.89
C LEU A 197 -3.50 1.71 -19.18
N THR A 198 -3.56 2.92 -18.59
CA THR A 198 -4.61 3.92 -18.87
C THR A 198 -4.68 4.26 -20.37
N ASN A 199 -3.53 4.46 -21.01
CA ASN A 199 -3.48 4.76 -22.45
C ASN A 199 -4.02 3.60 -23.30
N LYS A 200 -3.61 2.36 -23.00
CA LYS A 200 -4.06 1.17 -23.74
C LYS A 200 -5.54 0.85 -23.54
N VAL A 201 -6.05 1.05 -22.33
CA VAL A 201 -7.48 0.93 -22.01
C VAL A 201 -8.30 1.97 -22.80
N THR A 202 -7.84 3.23 -22.82
CA THR A 202 -8.56 4.33 -23.49
C THR A 202 -8.58 4.17 -25.02
N LEU A 203 -7.51 3.65 -25.61
CA LEU A 203 -7.38 3.49 -27.06
C LEU A 203 -7.93 2.15 -27.59
N PHE A 204 -8.47 1.29 -26.72
CA PHE A 204 -8.83 -0.10 -27.03
C PHE A 204 -7.71 -0.89 -27.74
N TRP A 205 -6.45 -0.50 -27.49
CA TRP A 205 -5.31 -1.10 -28.14
C TRP A 205 -4.95 -2.39 -27.41
N SER A 206 -5.32 -3.53 -27.99
CA SER A 206 -4.88 -4.83 -27.48
C SER A 206 -3.46 -5.14 -27.94
N TYR A 207 -2.57 -5.43 -27.00
CA TYR A 207 -1.28 -6.08 -27.28
C TYR A 207 -1.40 -7.51 -26.77
N ASN A 208 -2.06 -8.36 -27.56
CA ASN A 208 -2.27 -9.77 -27.23
C ASN A 208 -0.93 -10.51 -27.25
N LEU A 209 -0.21 -10.52 -26.12
CA LEU A 209 0.97 -11.36 -25.92
C LEU A 209 0.60 -12.85 -25.87
N VAL A 210 -0.66 -13.16 -25.57
CA VAL A 210 -1.20 -14.52 -25.49
C VAL A 210 -2.54 -14.57 -26.23
N SER A 211 -2.72 -15.57 -27.09
CA SER A 211 -3.97 -15.82 -27.83
C SER A 211 -4.88 -16.83 -27.10
N GLY A 212 -6.13 -16.46 -26.80
CA GLY A 212 -7.15 -17.32 -26.20
C GLY A 212 -8.53 -16.64 -26.11
N TYR A 213 -9.61 -17.40 -25.87
CA TYR A 213 -10.99 -16.87 -25.87
C TYR A 213 -11.26 -15.88 -24.71
N TYR A 214 -10.68 -16.12 -23.53
CA TYR A 214 -10.68 -15.19 -22.38
C TYR A 214 -9.35 -14.44 -22.22
N TYR A 215 -8.28 -14.96 -22.83
CA TYR A 215 -6.93 -14.39 -22.82
C TYR A 215 -6.72 -13.64 -24.13
N GLY A 216 -6.98 -12.34 -24.12
CA GLY A 216 -6.83 -11.48 -25.29
C GLY A 216 -8.12 -10.85 -25.82
N GLN A 217 -9.25 -11.17 -25.18
CA GLN A 217 -10.46 -10.34 -25.22
C GLN A 217 -10.36 -9.28 -24.12
N VAL A 218 -9.94 -8.07 -24.51
CA VAL A 218 -9.65 -6.94 -23.61
C VAL A 218 -10.79 -6.65 -22.63
N TYR A 219 -12.03 -6.74 -23.09
CA TYR A 219 -13.22 -6.48 -22.27
C TYR A 219 -13.40 -7.51 -21.15
N ALA A 220 -13.30 -8.81 -21.47
CA ALA A 220 -13.49 -9.88 -20.49
C ALA A 220 -12.36 -9.87 -19.45
N ALA A 221 -11.12 -9.72 -19.90
CA ALA A 221 -9.96 -9.62 -19.02
C ALA A 221 -10.05 -8.40 -18.09
N THR A 222 -10.47 -7.25 -18.61
CA THR A 222 -10.68 -6.03 -17.82
C THR A 222 -11.77 -6.22 -16.78
N ALA A 223 -12.92 -6.81 -17.16
CA ALA A 223 -14.02 -7.05 -16.23
C ALA A 223 -13.62 -8.00 -15.09
N ILE A 224 -12.92 -9.10 -15.40
CA ILE A 224 -12.40 -10.04 -14.40
C ILE A 224 -11.38 -9.35 -13.49
N ALA A 225 -10.42 -8.62 -14.07
CA ALA A 225 -9.39 -7.93 -13.31
C ALA A 225 -9.98 -6.87 -12.37
N LEU A 226 -10.94 -6.08 -12.84
CA LEU A 226 -11.68 -5.12 -12.02
C LEU A 226 -12.45 -5.81 -10.91
N ALA A 227 -13.21 -6.86 -11.20
CA ALA A 227 -14.00 -7.56 -10.19
C ALA A 227 -13.10 -8.11 -9.06
N LEU A 228 -12.00 -8.77 -9.42
CA LEU A 228 -11.07 -9.35 -8.44
C LEU A 228 -10.31 -8.26 -7.65
N SER A 229 -9.83 -7.21 -8.33
CA SER A 229 -9.10 -6.11 -7.67
C SER A 229 -10.01 -5.31 -6.74
N LEU A 230 -11.22 -4.97 -7.18
CA LEU A 230 -12.17 -4.22 -6.36
C LEU A 230 -12.65 -5.04 -5.17
N TRP A 231 -12.87 -6.35 -5.32
CA TRP A 231 -13.18 -7.20 -4.17
C TRP A 231 -12.03 -7.21 -3.15
N ALA A 232 -10.77 -7.32 -3.61
CA ALA A 232 -9.61 -7.27 -2.73
C ALA A 232 -9.47 -5.92 -2.00
N PHE A 233 -9.67 -4.80 -2.71
CA PHE A 233 -9.56 -3.47 -2.11
C PHE A 233 -10.70 -3.16 -1.15
N THR A 234 -11.93 -3.58 -1.47
CA THR A 234 -13.09 -3.45 -0.57
C THR A 234 -12.96 -4.34 0.67
N PHE A 235 -12.33 -5.51 0.55
CA PHE A 235 -11.90 -6.30 1.70
C PHE A 235 -10.90 -5.53 2.56
N LYS A 236 -9.89 -4.92 1.93
CA LYS A 236 -8.87 -4.14 2.63
C LYS A 236 -9.44 -2.92 3.36
N SER A 237 -10.48 -2.30 2.81
CA SER A 237 -11.19 -1.17 3.41
C SER A 237 -12.37 -1.58 4.30
N ALA A 238 -12.56 -2.88 4.59
CA ALA A 238 -13.65 -3.39 5.42
C ALA A 238 -15.04 -2.89 4.98
N VAL A 239 -15.30 -2.81 3.67
CA VAL A 239 -16.62 -2.44 3.13
C VAL A 239 -17.56 -3.65 3.20
N PHE A 240 -18.83 -3.45 3.55
CA PHE A 240 -19.83 -4.52 3.59
C PHE A 240 -19.85 -5.31 2.26
N PRO A 241 -19.81 -6.67 2.29
CA PRO A 241 -19.86 -7.57 3.46
C PRO A 241 -18.50 -7.98 4.05
N ASN A 242 -17.38 -7.42 3.57
CA ASN A 242 -16.02 -7.83 3.92
C ASN A 242 -15.46 -7.25 5.25
N HIS A 243 -16.31 -6.75 6.14
CA HIS A 243 -15.90 -6.04 7.36
C HIS A 243 -15.60 -6.94 8.56
N PHE A 244 -15.85 -8.25 8.44
CA PHE A 244 -15.86 -9.20 9.57
C PHE A 244 -14.51 -9.36 10.30
N TRP A 245 -13.38 -9.10 9.64
CA TRP A 245 -12.05 -9.17 10.28
C TRP A 245 -11.79 -7.96 11.20
N LEU A 246 -12.45 -6.84 10.93
CA LEU A 246 -12.19 -5.55 11.57
C LEU A 246 -12.63 -5.51 13.05
N PRO A 247 -13.82 -6.01 13.44
CA PRO A 247 -14.23 -6.10 14.85
C PRO A 247 -13.35 -7.01 15.71
N ASP A 248 -12.76 -8.06 15.14
CA ASP A 248 -11.87 -8.98 15.85
C ASP A 248 -10.46 -8.37 16.00
N ALA A 249 -9.97 -7.64 14.99
CA ALA A 249 -8.60 -7.11 14.98
C ALA A 249 -8.40 -5.90 15.92
N HIS A 250 -9.36 -4.98 15.99
CA HIS A 250 -9.19 -3.73 16.74
C HIS A 250 -9.06 -3.87 18.26
N PRO A 251 -9.85 -4.72 18.95
CA PRO A 251 -9.74 -4.91 20.39
C PRO A 251 -8.43 -5.60 20.81
N GLU A 252 -7.83 -6.35 19.88
CA GLU A 252 -6.68 -7.21 20.14
C GLU A 252 -5.34 -6.55 19.82
N ALA A 253 -5.33 -5.56 18.92
CA ALA A 253 -4.13 -4.79 18.60
C ALA A 253 -3.75 -3.81 19.73
N PRO A 254 -2.45 -3.51 19.93
CA PRO A 254 -2.00 -2.40 20.77
C PRO A 254 -2.73 -1.09 20.39
N THR A 255 -3.09 -0.26 21.36
CA THR A 255 -3.87 0.96 21.10
C THR A 255 -3.31 1.86 19.99
N PRO A 256 -1.98 2.13 19.90
CA PRO A 256 -1.42 2.91 18.78
C PRO A 256 -1.58 2.22 17.41
N VAL A 257 -1.49 0.89 17.39
CA VAL A 257 -1.69 0.09 16.16
C VAL A 257 -3.15 0.17 15.74
N SER A 258 -4.09 0.04 16.68
CA SER A 258 -5.52 0.14 16.39
C SER A 258 -5.87 1.50 15.76
N ALA A 259 -5.23 2.59 16.23
CA ALA A 259 -5.36 3.92 15.61
C ALA A 259 -4.83 3.94 14.16
N ALA A 260 -3.70 3.29 13.86
CA ALA A 260 -3.18 3.18 12.48
C ALA A 260 -4.13 2.36 11.59
N LEU A 261 -4.65 1.24 12.10
CA LEU A 261 -5.58 0.37 11.38
C LEU A 261 -6.85 1.13 10.99
N SER A 262 -7.48 1.84 11.94
CA SER A 262 -8.73 2.58 11.68
C SER A 262 -8.50 3.86 10.88
N GLY A 263 -7.45 4.61 11.20
CA GLY A 263 -7.23 5.95 10.64
C GLY A 263 -6.55 5.95 9.28
N LEU A 264 -5.79 4.90 8.94
CA LEU A 264 -4.90 4.90 7.77
C LEU A 264 -5.05 3.66 6.90
N VAL A 265 -4.96 2.45 7.46
CA VAL A 265 -4.88 1.21 6.66
C VAL A 265 -6.12 1.00 5.80
N VAL A 266 -7.31 1.21 6.36
CA VAL A 266 -8.57 1.09 5.60
C VAL A 266 -8.65 2.11 4.46
N ASN A 267 -8.05 3.28 4.61
CA ASN A 267 -8.05 4.35 3.60
C ASN A 267 -7.17 4.00 2.40
N VAL A 268 -6.14 3.15 2.57
CA VAL A 268 -5.34 2.65 1.44
C VAL A 268 -6.19 1.78 0.51
N GLY A 269 -7.10 0.96 1.06
CA GLY A 269 -8.04 0.17 0.24
C GLY A 269 -8.98 1.06 -0.56
N VAL A 270 -9.56 2.08 0.09
CA VAL A 270 -10.41 3.07 -0.58
C VAL A 270 -9.64 3.82 -1.66
N TYR A 271 -8.41 4.25 -1.37
CA TYR A 271 -7.52 4.89 -2.34
C TYR A 271 -7.25 4.01 -3.56
N ALA A 272 -6.99 2.71 -3.36
CA ALA A 272 -6.77 1.77 -4.46
C ALA A 272 -8.03 1.62 -5.34
N VAL A 273 -9.22 1.59 -4.75
CA VAL A 273 -10.50 1.64 -5.51
C VAL A 273 -10.58 2.90 -6.35
N PHE A 274 -10.31 4.07 -5.77
CA PHE A 274 -10.31 5.33 -6.53
C PHE A 274 -9.31 5.31 -7.68
N ARG A 275 -8.08 4.83 -7.44
CA ARG A 275 -7.03 4.78 -8.47
C ARG A 275 -7.40 3.83 -9.62
N PHE A 276 -7.97 2.66 -9.32
CA PHE A 276 -8.41 1.73 -10.35
C PHE A 276 -9.61 2.24 -11.15
N LEU A 277 -10.61 2.80 -10.49
CA LEU A 277 -11.82 3.26 -11.17
C LEU A 277 -11.63 4.57 -11.93
N TYR A 278 -10.94 5.56 -11.36
CA TYR A 278 -10.88 6.91 -11.94
C TYR A 278 -9.62 7.15 -12.78
N THR A 279 -8.49 6.51 -12.44
CA THR A 279 -7.23 6.70 -13.16
C THR A 279 -7.04 5.65 -14.25
N ILE A 280 -7.17 4.36 -13.90
CA ILE A 280 -6.84 3.26 -14.82
C ILE A 280 -8.00 2.94 -15.76
N PHE A 281 -9.17 2.64 -15.20
CA PHE A 281 -10.32 2.09 -15.92
C PHE A 281 -11.50 3.08 -15.97
N ASN A 282 -11.20 4.37 -16.21
CA ASN A 282 -12.18 5.45 -16.16
C ASN A 282 -13.53 5.05 -16.79
N PRO A 283 -14.63 4.99 -16.01
CA PRO A 283 -15.92 4.53 -16.52
C PRO A 283 -16.48 5.46 -17.60
N PHE A 284 -16.04 6.71 -17.73
CA PHE A 284 -16.50 7.57 -18.83
C PHE A 284 -15.99 7.11 -20.21
N SER A 285 -14.90 6.34 -20.27
CA SER A 285 -14.48 5.65 -21.51
C SER A 285 -15.09 4.25 -21.64
N ALA A 286 -15.30 3.50 -20.55
CA ALA A 286 -15.78 2.11 -20.62
C ALA A 286 -17.32 1.92 -20.55
N VAL A 287 -18.05 2.80 -19.86
CA VAL A 287 -19.52 2.73 -19.68
C VAL A 287 -20.27 3.35 -20.87
N ARG A 288 -19.62 4.23 -21.64
CA ARG A 288 -20.19 4.78 -22.87
C ARG A 288 -20.47 3.66 -23.88
N ASP A 289 -19.54 2.72 -24.01
CA ASP A 289 -19.63 1.66 -25.01
C ASP A 289 -20.45 0.44 -24.57
N LEU A 290 -20.64 0.22 -23.26
CA LEU A 290 -21.57 -0.80 -22.75
C LEU A 290 -23.06 -0.42 -22.91
N ARG A 291 -23.36 0.86 -23.18
CA ARG A 291 -24.71 1.32 -23.54
C ARG A 291 -25.00 1.19 -25.03
N ASP A 292 -23.96 1.06 -25.84
CA ASP A 292 -24.03 1.00 -27.31
C ASP A 292 -23.89 -0.44 -27.86
N LEU A 293 -23.93 -1.45 -26.96
CA LEU A 293 -24.10 -2.89 -27.25
C LEU A 293 -25.51 -3.36 -26.85
#